data_AF-A0A7V6Q2H7-F1
#
_entry.id   AF-A0A7V6Q2H7-F1
#
_cell.length_a   1.000
_cell.length_b   1.000
_cell.length_c   1.000
_cell.angle_alpha   90.00
_cell.angle_beta   90.00
_cell.angle_gamma   90.00
#
_symmetry.space_group_name_H-M   'P 1'
#
loop_
_entity.id
_entity.type
_entity.pdbx_description
1 polymer ?
#
loop_
_entity_poly.entity_id
_entity_poly.type
_entity_poly.pdbx_seq_one_letter_code
_entity_poly.pdbx_strand_id
1 'polypeptide(L)'
;MAARKRFKIRHLIILFFLVYVIYTLVVQQLKMMDLARQEAELRQQIEMAVQQREQLKKQIQLLHTDSYIEKVARDKLGLVKPDEYVYKTNKSAP
;
A
#
# COMPACT_ATOMS: atom_id res chain seq x y z
N MET A 1 23.04 -18.89 -62.48
CA MET A 1 22.04 -18.10 -61.72
C MET A 1 22.07 -18.28 -60.18
N ALA A 2 23.05 -18.98 -59.58
CA ALA A 2 23.03 -19.30 -58.15
C ALA A 2 23.51 -18.16 -57.22
N ALA A 3 24.46 -17.33 -57.66
CA ALA A 3 25.05 -16.28 -56.83
C ALA A 3 24.03 -15.21 -56.39
N ARG A 4 23.23 -14.65 -57.32
CA ARG A 4 22.17 -13.68 -56.97
C ARG A 4 21.13 -14.24 -56.00
N LYS A 5 20.81 -15.54 -56.08
CA LYS A 5 19.80 -16.20 -55.21
C LYS A 5 20.33 -16.40 -53.78
N ARG A 6 21.61 -16.77 -53.62
CA ARG A 6 22.29 -16.88 -52.32
C ARG A 6 22.40 -15.53 -51.60
N PHE A 7 22.69 -14.44 -52.33
CA PHE A 7 22.67 -13.10 -51.76
C PHE A 7 21.28 -12.69 -51.26
N LYS A 8 20.21 -12.97 -52.01
CA LYS A 8 18.84 -12.67 -51.56
C LYS A 8 18.45 -13.42 -50.29
N ILE A 9 18.83 -14.70 -50.17
CA ILE A 9 18.58 -15.50 -48.96
C ILE A 9 19.34 -14.94 -47.75
N ARG A 10 20.61 -14.53 -47.92
CA ARG A 10 21.39 -13.91 -46.83
C ARG A 10 20.71 -12.65 -46.28
N HIS A 11 20.24 -11.76 -47.16
CA HIS A 11 19.54 -10.54 -46.74
C HIS A 11 18.19 -10.84 -46.07
N LEU A 12 17.48 -11.88 -46.53
CA LEU A 12 16.23 -12.33 -45.89
C LEU A 12 16.48 -12.82 -44.45
N ILE A 13 17.54 -13.59 -44.23
CA ILE A 13 17.91 -14.07 -42.89
C ILE A 13 18.29 -12.90 -41.97
N ILE A 14 19.07 -11.95 -42.48
CA ILE A 14 19.44 -10.74 -41.72
C ILE A 14 18.19 -9.91 -41.37
N LEU A 15 17.26 -9.75 -42.31
CA LEU A 15 16.01 -9.04 -42.07
C LEU A 15 15.17 -9.73 -40.99
N PHE A 16 15.04 -11.06 -41.07
CA PHE A 16 14.31 -11.83 -40.05
C PHE A 16 14.95 -11.70 -38.67
N PHE A 17 16.29 -11.80 -38.60
CA PHE A 17 17.02 -11.60 -37.36
C PHE A 17 16.82 -10.19 -36.79
N LEU A 18 16.85 -9.16 -37.64
CA LEU A 18 16.61 -7.78 -37.23
C LEU A 18 15.20 -7.60 -36.66
N VAL A 19 14.18 -8.16 -37.32
CA VAL A 19 12.79 -8.13 -36.85
C VAL A 19 12.66 -8.84 -35.50
N TYR A 20 13.31 -10.00 -35.35
CA TYR A 20 13.32 -10.73 -34.07
C TYR A 20 13.93 -9.89 -32.94
N VAL A 21 15.09 -9.27 -33.16
CA VAL A 21 15.75 -8.42 -32.16
C VAL A 21 14.86 -7.22 -31.79
N ILE A 22 14.30 -6.53 -32.78
CA ILE A 22 13.38 -5.39 -32.52
C ILE A 22 12.18 -5.86 -31.70
N TYR A 23 11.56 -6.97 -32.09
CA TYR A 23 10.42 -7.55 -31.37
C TYR A 23 10.77 -7.85 -29.91
N THR A 24 11.90 -8.52 -29.66
CA THR A 24 12.35 -8.83 -28.30
C THR A 24 12.61 -7.57 -27.48
N LEU A 25 13.26 -6.55 -28.06
CA LEU A 25 13.52 -5.29 -27.37
C LEU A 25 12.23 -4.55 -27.00
N VAL A 26 11.24 -4.51 -27.90
CA VAL A 26 9.94 -3.89 -27.63
C VAL A 26 9.21 -4.61 -26.50
N VAL A 27 9.14 -5.94 -26.54
CA VAL A 27 8.47 -6.73 -25.49
C VAL A 27 9.19 -6.57 -24.14
N GLN A 28 10.52 -6.57 -24.13
CA GLN A 28 11.30 -6.34 -22.91
C GLN A 28 11.08 -4.92 -22.36
N GLN A 29 11.02 -3.90 -23.22
CA GLN A 29 10.79 -2.52 -22.80
C GLN A 29 9.42 -2.36 -22.13
N LEU A 30 8.36 -2.93 -22.70
CA LEU A 30 7.03 -2.91 -22.10
C LEU A 30 7.02 -3.61 -20.74
N LYS A 31 7.64 -4.79 -20.65
CA LYS A 31 7.74 -5.52 -19.38
C LYS A 31 8.49 -4.74 -18.31
N MET A 32 9.57 -4.04 -18.67
CA MET A 32 10.29 -3.17 -17.74
C MET A 32 9.43 -2.01 -17.26
N MET A 33 8.63 -1.40 -18.13
CA MET A 33 7.71 -0.33 -17.74
C MET A 33 6.63 -0.83 -16.77
N ASP A 34 6.05 -2.00 -17.03
CA ASP A 34 5.04 -2.59 -16.15
C ASP A 34 5.64 -2.96 -14.79
N LEU A 35 6.85 -3.51 -14.76
CA LEU A 35 7.56 -3.81 -13.51
C LEU A 35 7.89 -2.54 -12.72
N ALA A 36 8.33 -1.47 -13.39
CA ALA A 36 8.60 -0.20 -12.74
C ALA A 36 7.34 0.43 -12.13
N ARG A 37 6.20 0.30 -12.82
CA ARG A 37 4.89 0.74 -12.28
C ARG A 37 4.49 -0.07 -11.05
N GLN A 38 4.58 -1.40 -11.12
CA GLN A 38 4.28 -2.27 -9.98
C GLN A 38 5.19 -1.95 -8.79
N GLU A 39 6.47 -1.71 -9.03
CA GLU A 39 7.42 -1.32 -7.98
C GLU A 39 7.00 0.00 -7.31
N ALA A 40 6.61 1.00 -8.09
CA ALA A 40 6.13 2.27 -7.57
C ALA A 40 4.85 2.11 -6.74
N GLU A 41 3.88 1.33 -7.22
CA GLU A 41 2.65 1.04 -6.50
C GLU A 41 2.90 0.30 -5.18
N LEU A 42 3.75 -0.74 -5.20
CA LEU A 42 4.13 -1.47 -3.99
C LEU A 42 4.84 -0.57 -2.98
N ARG A 43 5.75 0.29 -3.43
CA ARG A 43 6.42 1.27 -2.56
C ARG A 43 5.42 2.22 -1.91
N GLN A 44 4.44 2.71 -2.67
CA GLN A 44 3.38 3.55 -2.12
C GLN A 44 2.53 2.80 -1.09
N GLN A 45 2.17 1.54 -1.35
CA GLN A 45 1.43 0.72 -0.39
C GLN A 45 2.21 0.48 0.90
N ILE A 46 3.52 0.25 0.81
CA ILE A 46 4.40 0.12 1.98
C ILE A 46 4.41 1.43 2.78
N GLU A 47 4.56 2.57 2.12
CA GLU A 47 4.56 3.86 2.80
C GLU A 47 3.23 4.13 3.54
N MET A 48 2.11 3.87 2.87
CA MET A 48 0.78 3.99 3.48
C MET A 48 0.61 3.05 4.68
N ALA A 49 1.04 1.79 4.55
CA ALA A 49 0.97 0.82 5.64
C ALA A 49 1.85 1.23 6.83
N VAL A 50 3.04 1.76 6.58
CA VAL A 50 3.94 2.29 7.64
C VAL A 50 3.28 3.48 8.34
N GLN A 51 2.71 4.42 7.58
CA GLN A 51 2.00 5.57 8.17
C GLN A 51 0.81 5.12 9.03
N GLN A 52 0.00 4.18 8.54
CA GLN A 52 -1.11 3.59 9.32
C GLN A 52 -0.61 2.92 10.59
N ARG A 53 0.48 2.15 10.50
CA ARG A 53 1.09 1.49 11.66
C ARG A 53 1.50 2.52 12.72
N GLU A 54 2.16 3.60 12.33
CA GLU A 54 2.58 4.65 13.27
C GLU A 54 1.39 5.40 13.87
N GLN A 55 0.33 5.65 13.09
CA GLN A 55 -0.91 6.23 13.62
C GLN A 55 -1.57 5.31 14.65
N LEU A 56 -1.69 4.02 14.36
CA LEU A 56 -2.24 3.03 15.29
C LEU A 56 -1.37 2.93 16.56
N LYS A 57 -0.05 2.97 16.44
CA LYS A 57 0.86 2.96 17.58
C LYS A 57 0.65 4.18 18.48
N LYS A 58 0.46 5.37 17.90
CA LYS A 58 0.10 6.58 18.67
C LYS A 58 -1.25 6.44 19.36
N GLN A 59 -2.26 5.89 18.67
CA GLN A 59 -3.57 5.62 19.27
C GLN A 59 -3.44 4.66 20.46
N ILE A 60 -2.71 3.55 20.31
CA ILE A 60 -2.43 2.62 21.41
C ILE A 60 -1.76 3.35 22.57
N GLN A 61 -0.72 4.17 22.33
CA GLN A 61 -0.10 4.93 23.42
C GLN A 61 -1.09 5.84 24.15
N LEU A 62 -2.03 6.47 23.44
CA LEU A 62 -3.09 7.28 24.05
C LEU A 62 -4.09 6.43 24.86
N LEU A 63 -4.46 5.24 24.35
CA LEU A 63 -5.34 4.30 25.06
C LEU A 63 -4.75 3.81 26.38
N HIS A 64 -3.43 3.72 26.47
CA HIS A 64 -2.71 3.27 27.65
C HIS A 64 -2.41 4.39 28.65
N THR A 65 -2.93 5.61 28.45
CA THR A 65 -2.81 6.69 29.43
C THR A 65 -3.85 6.54 30.54
N ASP A 66 -3.47 6.85 31.78
CA ASP A 66 -4.37 6.82 32.94
C ASP A 66 -5.65 7.63 32.71
N SER A 67 -5.58 8.74 31.97
CA SER A 67 -6.74 9.56 31.62
C SER A 67 -7.74 8.84 30.71
N TYR A 68 -7.26 8.08 29.72
CA TYR A 68 -8.14 7.32 28.84
C TYR A 68 -8.77 6.12 29.59
N ILE A 69 -7.98 5.43 30.40
CA ILE A 69 -8.45 4.34 31.27
C ILE A 69 -9.51 4.86 32.25
N GLU A 70 -9.25 6.00 32.91
CA GLU A 70 -10.20 6.66 33.80
C GLU A 70 -11.50 7.03 33.06
N LYS A 71 -11.39 7.57 31.85
CA LYS A 71 -12.55 7.93 31.04
C LYS A 71 -13.39 6.70 30.65
N VAL A 72 -12.76 5.62 30.20
CA VAL A 72 -13.47 4.37 29.88
C VAL A 72 -14.08 3.74 31.15
N ALA A 73 -13.38 3.78 32.27
CA ALA A 73 -13.89 3.30 33.56
C ALA A 73 -15.13 4.09 34.01
N ARG A 74 -15.14 5.41 33.84
CA ARG A 74 -16.31 6.26 34.10
C ARG A 74 -17.44 5.99 33.11
N ASP A 75 -17.16 6.00 31.80
CA ASP A 75 -18.17 5.93 30.74
C ASP A 75 -18.80 4.54 30.57
N LYS A 76 -17.99 3.47 30.71
CA LYS A 76 -18.43 2.08 30.48
C LYS A 76 -18.76 1.34 31.77
N LEU A 77 -18.03 1.59 32.84
CA LEU A 77 -18.17 0.86 34.11
C LEU A 77 -18.84 1.71 35.20
N GLY A 78 -19.06 3.01 34.98
CA GLY A 78 -19.65 3.91 35.96
C GLY A 78 -18.77 4.11 37.20
N LEU A 79 -17.48 3.79 37.11
CA LEU A 79 -16.55 3.87 38.23
C LEU A 79 -16.20 5.34 38.52
N VAL A 80 -16.06 5.66 39.80
CA VAL A 80 -15.64 6.97 40.30
C VAL A 80 -14.50 6.79 41.28
N LYS A 81 -13.71 7.84 41.53
CA LYS A 81 -12.63 7.75 42.53
C LYS A 81 -13.23 7.55 43.93
N PRO A 82 -12.48 6.97 44.88
CA PRO A 82 -12.96 6.72 46.24
C PRO A 82 -13.60 7.95 46.93
N ASP A 83 -13.13 9.14 46.58
CA ASP A 83 -13.58 10.42 47.15
C ASP A 83 -14.59 11.18 46.28
N GLU A 84 -15.21 10.54 45.28
CA GLU A 84 -16.18 11.16 44.36
C GLU A 84 -17.57 10.52 44.45
N TYR A 85 -18.63 11.35 44.37
CA TYR A 85 -20.03 10.90 44.42
C TYR A 85 -20.77 11.11 43.09
N VAL A 86 -21.51 10.10 42.62
CA VAL A 86 -22.32 10.19 41.39
C VAL A 86 -23.70 10.78 41.70
N TYR A 87 -23.98 11.99 41.23
CA TYR A 87 -25.32 12.59 41.28
C TYR A 87 -26.13 12.21 40.03
N LYS A 88 -27.14 11.35 40.18
CA LYS A 88 -28.17 11.13 39.14
C LYS A 88 -29.35 12.04 39.42
N THR A 89 -29.49 13.13 38.67
CA THR A 89 -30.65 14.02 38.78
C THR A 89 -31.88 13.29 38.20
N ASN A 90 -32.74 12.74 39.05
CA ASN A 90 -34.08 12.32 38.63
C ASN A 90 -34.91 13.59 38.41
N LYS A 91 -34.84 14.15 37.19
CA LYS A 91 -35.81 15.18 36.81
C LYS A 91 -37.16 14.49 36.57
N SER A 92 -37.83 14.09 37.64
CA SER A 92 -39.28 13.95 37.67
C SER A 92 -39.83 15.37 37.52
N ALA A 93 -40.07 15.77 36.27
CA ALA A 93 -40.80 16.99 35.98
C ALA A 93 -42.21 16.86 36.60
N PRO A 94 -42.75 17.95 37.18
CA PRO A 94 -44.08 17.98 37.76
C PRO A 94 -45.18 17.80 36.70
#